data_AF-A0A858R917-F1
#
_entry.id   AF-A0A858R917-F1
#
_cell.length_a   1.000
_cell.length_b   1.000
_cell.length_c   1.000
_cell.angle_alpha   90.00
_cell.angle_beta   90.00
_cell.angle_gamma   90.00
#
_symmetry.space_group_name_H-M   'P 1'
#
loop_
_entity.id
_entity.type
_entity.pdbx_description
1 polymer ?
#
loop_
_entity_poly.entity_id
_entity_poly.type
_entity_poly.pdbx_seq_one_letter_code
_entity_poly.pdbx_strand_id
1 'polypeptide(L)'
;MRPGGLFDDLPGNLSRDAARDLLSILKDSQRDWGPMVARKTRDRLVRRCKDIADGWSYGHKRPDVPTRYAVLFVAEPPFIIAYAPETRQVLRILHGARDFTKIFPA
;
A
#
# COMPACT_ATOMS: atom_id res chain seq x y z
N MET A 1 12.10 -21.86 11.82
CA MET A 1 11.05 -20.88 11.49
C MET A 1 10.45 -21.27 10.15
N ARG A 2 9.14 -21.55 10.06
CA ARG A 2 8.49 -21.67 8.76
C ARG A 2 8.53 -20.30 8.09
N PRO A 3 8.98 -20.16 6.82
CA PRO A 3 8.78 -18.91 6.12
C PRO A 3 7.27 -18.66 6.08
N GLY A 4 6.80 -17.59 6.73
CA GLY A 4 5.41 -17.16 6.63
C GLY A 4 5.03 -17.05 5.15
N GLY A 5 3.83 -17.50 4.83
CA GLY A 5 3.28 -17.43 3.49
C GLY A 5 3.26 -15.99 2.98
N LEU A 6 3.20 -15.83 1.66
CA LEU A 6 3.14 -14.52 1.00
C LEU A 6 1.97 -13.65 1.50
N PHE A 7 0.98 -14.24 2.17
CA PHE A 7 -0.25 -13.60 2.62
C PHE A 7 -0.45 -13.63 4.14
N ASP A 8 0.52 -14.16 4.90
CA ASP A 8 0.43 -14.19 6.36
C ASP A 8 0.78 -12.81 6.96
N ASP A 9 0.45 -12.55 8.22
CA ASP A 9 0.90 -11.38 9.01
C ASP A 9 0.69 -9.99 8.35
N LEU A 10 -0.46 -9.79 7.70
CA LEU A 10 -0.80 -8.49 7.12
C LEU A 10 -1.01 -7.43 8.22
N PRO A 11 -0.63 -6.16 7.98
CA PRO A 11 -0.85 -5.07 8.93
C PRO A 11 -2.34 -4.87 9.27
N GLY A 12 -2.63 -4.68 10.56
CA GLY A 12 -4.00 -4.45 11.04
C GLY A 12 -4.61 -3.10 10.64
N ASN A 13 -3.80 -2.17 10.10
CA ASN A 13 -4.26 -0.86 9.65
C ASN A 13 -4.65 -0.82 8.16
N LEU A 14 -4.68 -1.97 7.46
CA LEU A 14 -5.16 -2.01 6.08
C LEU A 14 -6.69 -1.92 6.03
N SER A 15 -7.20 -1.01 5.21
CA SER A 15 -8.59 -1.08 4.76
C SER A 15 -8.81 -2.36 3.93
N ARG A 16 -10.09 -2.71 3.70
CA ARG A 16 -10.44 -3.83 2.83
C ARG A 16 -9.89 -3.66 1.40
N ASP A 17 -9.89 -2.43 0.89
CA ASP A 17 -9.41 -2.15 -0.47
C ASP A 17 -7.88 -2.13 -0.54
N ALA A 18 -7.20 -1.59 0.48
CA ALA A 18 -5.74 -1.69 0.57
C ALA A 18 -5.26 -3.15 0.65
N ALA A 19 -5.98 -4.00 1.37
CA ALA A 19 -5.67 -5.43 1.42
C ALA A 19 -5.84 -6.08 0.03
N ARG A 20 -6.91 -5.75 -0.70
CA ARG A 20 -7.12 -6.25 -2.09
C ARG A 20 -6.03 -5.77 -3.03
N ASP A 21 -5.67 -4.50 -2.95
CA ASP A 21 -4.60 -3.90 -3.73
C ASP A 21 -3.28 -4.65 -3.49
N LEU A 22 -2.89 -4.86 -2.23
CA LEU A 22 -1.70 -5.62 -1.86
C LEU A 22 -1.72 -7.04 -2.43
N LEU A 23 -2.83 -7.76 -2.27
CA LEU A 23 -2.98 -9.12 -2.80
C LEU A 23 -2.84 -9.14 -4.34
N SER A 24 -3.41 -8.17 -5.04
CA SER A 24 -3.27 -8.07 -6.50
C SER A 24 -1.82 -7.82 -6.90
N ILE A 25 -1.16 -6.85 -6.26
CA ILE A 25 0.25 -6.52 -6.51
C ILE A 25 1.15 -7.74 -6.31
N LEU A 26 0.93 -8.52 -5.24
CA LEU A 26 1.74 -9.70 -4.96
C LEU A 26 1.50 -10.83 -5.95
N LYS A 27 0.25 -11.04 -6.39
CA LYS A 27 -0.09 -12.00 -7.44
C LYS A 27 0.55 -11.63 -8.77
N ASP A 28 0.43 -10.38 -9.18
CA ASP A 28 1.05 -9.86 -10.40
C ASP A 28 2.57 -9.96 -10.31
N SER A 29 3.14 -9.61 -9.16
CA SER A 29 4.58 -9.68 -8.94
C SER A 29 5.12 -11.10 -9.03
N GLN A 30 4.41 -12.06 -8.45
CA GLN A 30 4.77 -13.47 -8.52
C GLN A 30 4.66 -14.00 -9.95
N ARG A 31 3.62 -13.63 -10.69
CA ARG A 31 3.40 -14.06 -12.08
C ARG A 31 4.47 -13.49 -13.02
N ASP A 32 4.79 -12.20 -12.87
CA ASP A 32 5.58 -11.47 -13.87
C ASP A 32 7.09 -11.54 -13.57
N TRP A 33 7.49 -11.65 -12.30
CA TRP A 33 8.91 -11.62 -11.87
C TRP A 33 9.31 -12.74 -10.89
N GLY A 34 8.39 -13.64 -10.55
CA GLY A 34 8.66 -14.80 -9.73
C GLY A 34 8.56 -14.58 -8.21
N PRO A 35 8.62 -15.67 -7.42
CA PRO A 35 8.28 -15.67 -5.99
C PRO A 35 9.23 -14.85 -5.12
N MET A 36 10.51 -14.75 -5.50
CA MET A 36 11.50 -13.96 -4.76
C MET A 36 11.20 -12.47 -4.82
N VAL A 37 10.81 -11.96 -6.00
CA VAL A 37 10.45 -10.55 -6.17
C VAL A 37 9.15 -10.25 -5.43
N ALA A 38 8.14 -11.12 -5.55
CA ALA A 38 6.88 -10.97 -4.82
C ALA A 38 7.10 -10.88 -3.31
N ARG A 39 7.98 -11.72 -2.74
CA ARG A 39 8.30 -11.69 -1.31
C ARG A 39 8.98 -10.39 -0.90
N LYS A 40 9.96 -9.91 -1.67
CA LYS A 40 10.62 -8.61 -1.42
C LYS A 40 9.63 -7.46 -1.50
N THR A 41 8.73 -7.47 -2.49
CA THR A 41 7.66 -6.48 -2.64
C THR A 41 6.72 -6.49 -1.43
N ARG A 42 6.31 -7.68 -0.97
CA ARG A 42 5.50 -7.84 0.25
C ARG A 42 6.18 -7.21 1.45
N ASP A 43 7.40 -7.64 1.74
CA ASP A 43 8.09 -7.26 2.97
C ASP A 43 8.28 -5.74 3.04
N ARG A 44 8.58 -5.11 1.90
CA ARG A 44 8.71 -3.66 1.77
C ARG A 44 7.39 -2.91 1.98
N LEU A 45 6.31 -3.34 1.33
CA LEU A 45 4.99 -2.71 1.47
C LEU A 45 4.42 -2.91 2.89
N VAL A 46 4.55 -4.11 3.44
CA VAL A 46 4.13 -4.43 4.82
C VAL A 46 4.91 -3.58 5.81
N ARG A 47 6.22 -3.45 5.64
CA ARG A 47 7.05 -2.60 6.50
C ARG A 47 6.55 -1.16 6.46
N ARG A 48 6.30 -0.63 5.27
CA ARG A 48 5.81 0.75 5.12
C ARG A 48 4.44 0.97 5.77
N CYS A 49 3.54 0.01 5.65
CA CYS A 49 2.23 0.08 6.31
C CYS A 49 2.34 0.06 7.85
N LYS A 50 3.31 -0.70 8.40
CA LYS A 50 3.62 -0.69 9.84
C LYS A 50 4.22 0.64 10.27
N ASP A 51 5.18 1.18 9.51
CA ASP A 51 5.75 2.50 9.79
C ASP A 51 4.66 3.60 9.80
N ILE A 52 3.64 3.49 8.93
CA ILE A 52 2.45 4.37 8.98
C ILE A 52 1.66 4.18 10.27
N ALA A 53 1.36 2.95 10.67
CA ALA A 53 0.63 2.65 11.91
C ALA A 53 1.36 3.20 13.15
N ASP A 54 2.67 3.03 13.19
CA ASP A 54 3.54 3.46 14.29
C ASP A 54 3.77 4.98 14.30
N GLY A 55 3.39 5.69 13.22
CA GLY A 55 3.56 7.14 13.09
C GLY A 55 4.97 7.56 12.68
N TRP A 56 5.76 6.64 12.12
CA TRP A 56 7.11 6.88 11.62
C TRP A 56 7.14 7.26 10.13
N SER A 57 5.98 7.33 9.50
CA SER A 57 5.84 7.73 8.10
C SER A 57 5.21 9.11 7.97
N TYR A 58 5.84 9.96 7.16
CA TYR A 58 5.35 11.30 6.82
C TYR A 58 4.92 11.32 5.36
N GLY A 59 3.60 11.34 5.13
CA GLY A 59 3.04 11.54 3.79
C GLY A 59 2.87 13.02 3.45
N HIS A 60 2.70 13.29 2.17
CA HIS A 60 2.39 14.63 1.66
C HIS A 60 0.95 14.68 1.13
N LYS A 61 0.37 15.88 1.14
CA LYS A 61 -0.88 16.14 0.42
C LYS A 61 -0.60 16.18 -1.08
N ARG A 62 -1.55 15.71 -1.86
CA ARG A 62 -1.53 15.83 -3.33
C ARG A 62 -2.71 16.68 -3.78
N PRO A 63 -2.48 17.97 -4.14
CA PRO A 63 -3.56 18.87 -4.51
C PRO A 63 -4.26 18.47 -5.82
N ASP A 64 -3.58 17.66 -6.63
CA ASP A 64 -4.09 17.12 -7.89
C ASP A 64 -5.04 15.92 -7.71
N VAL A 65 -5.19 15.40 -6.50
CA VAL A 65 -6.12 14.31 -6.18
C VAL A 65 -7.27 14.86 -5.34
N PRO A 66 -8.48 15.01 -5.90
CA PRO A 66 -9.63 15.44 -5.13
C PRO A 66 -9.97 14.35 -4.10
N THR A 67 -9.98 14.73 -2.83
CA THR A 67 -10.32 13.83 -1.72
C THR A 67 -11.41 14.49 -0.87
N ARG A 68 -12.46 13.73 -0.53
CA ARG A 68 -13.55 14.22 0.33
C ARG A 68 -13.15 14.31 1.81
N TYR A 69 -12.00 13.72 2.16
CA TYR A 69 -11.47 13.60 3.51
C TYR A 69 -9.95 13.78 3.47
N ALA A 70 -9.34 14.10 4.62
CA ALA A 70 -7.90 14.24 4.71
C ALA A 70 -7.19 12.93 4.36
N VAL A 71 -6.35 12.96 3.33
CA VAL A 71 -5.53 11.83 2.87
C VAL A 71 -4.10 12.31 2.68
N LEU A 72 -3.15 11.53 3.17
CA LEU A 72 -1.73 11.70 2.91
C LEU A 72 -1.21 10.56 2.03
N PHE A 73 -0.22 10.88 1.22
CA PHE A 73 0.38 9.98 0.26
C PHE A 73 1.85 9.76 0.59
N VAL A 74 2.26 8.49 0.60
CA VAL A 74 3.66 8.08 0.79
C VAL A 74 4.11 7.31 -0.44
N ALA A 75 5.28 7.65 -0.96
CA ALA A 75 5.88 6.93 -2.08
C ALA A 75 6.67 5.72 -1.55
N GLU A 76 6.45 4.56 -2.17
CA GLU A 76 7.26 3.35 -2.00
C GLU A 76 7.52 2.75 -3.40
N PRO A 77 8.43 3.36 -4.20
CA PRO A 77 8.50 3.14 -5.65
C PRO A 77 8.56 1.66 -6.04
N PRO A 78 7.72 1.18 -6.98
CA PRO A 78 6.86 1.97 -7.88
C PRO A 78 5.46 2.28 -7.33
N PHE A 79 5.21 2.03 -6.04
CA PHE A 79 3.88 2.16 -5.43
C PHE A 79 3.68 3.50 -4.72
N ILE A 80 2.42 3.87 -4.58
CA ILE A 80 1.94 4.99 -3.77
C ILE A 80 0.96 4.44 -2.75
N ILE A 81 1.14 4.80 -1.49
CA ILE A 81 0.29 4.39 -0.38
C ILE A 81 -0.51 5.61 0.07
N ALA A 82 -1.83 5.52 0.01
CA ALA A 82 -2.74 6.55 0.52
C ALA A 82 -3.24 6.13 1.91
N TYR A 83 -3.19 7.03 2.89
CA TYR A 83 -3.62 6.75 4.25
C TYR A 83 -4.34 7.94 4.90
N ALA A 84 -5.21 7.65 5.85
CA ALA A 84 -5.86 8.66 6.68
C ALA A 84 -4.90 9.09 7.81
N PRO A 85 -4.56 10.39 7.94
CA PRO A 85 -3.56 10.86 8.90
C PRO A 85 -3.97 10.61 10.35
N GLU A 86 -5.26 10.80 10.68
CA GLU A 86 -5.75 10.71 12.06
C GLU A 86 -5.78 9.26 12.57
N THR A 87 -6.28 8.33 11.76
CA THR A 87 -6.42 6.92 12.15
C THR A 87 -5.23 6.07 11.76
N ARG A 88 -4.31 6.61 10.95
CA ARG A 88 -3.19 5.89 10.33
C ARG A 88 -3.62 4.65 9.55
N GLN A 89 -4.88 4.62 9.12
CA GLN A 89 -5.44 3.55 8.29
C GLN A 89 -4.96 3.72 6.85
N VAL A 90 -4.38 2.66 6.29
CA VAL A 90 -4.01 2.60 4.88
C VAL A 90 -5.27 2.35 4.06
N LEU A 91 -5.59 3.29 3.18
CA LEU A 91 -6.81 3.29 2.38
C LEU A 91 -6.63 2.56 1.06
N ARG A 92 -5.51 2.80 0.36
CA ARG A 92 -5.18 2.22 -0.96
C ARG A 92 -3.67 2.02 -1.12
N ILE A 93 -3.28 1.04 -1.92
CA ILE A 93 -1.89 0.81 -2.37
C ILE A 93 -1.89 0.72 -3.89
N LEU A 94 -1.30 1.69 -4.56
CA LEU A 94 -1.47 1.84 -6.00
C LEU A 94 -0.14 1.76 -6.72
N HIS A 95 -0.12 1.20 -7.92
CA HIS A 95 1.04 1.31 -8.78
C HIS A 95 1.07 2.73 -9.37
N GLY A 96 2.09 3.52 -9.01
CA GLY A 96 2.14 4.97 -9.27
C GLY A 96 2.07 5.34 -10.76
N ALA A 97 2.51 4.45 -11.65
CA ALA A 97 2.44 4.64 -13.10
C ALA A 97 1.17 4.06 -13.78
N ARG A 98 0.41 3.18 -13.10
CA ARG A 98 -0.67 2.39 -13.72
C ARG A 98 -2.08 2.78 -13.28
N ASP A 99 -2.23 3.24 -12.04
CA ASP A 99 -3.56 3.39 -11.42
C ASP A 99 -3.81 4.77 -10.80
N PHE A 100 -2.98 5.76 -11.14
CA PHE A 100 -3.10 7.11 -10.56
C PHE A 100 -4.42 7.83 -10.93
N THR A 101 -5.10 7.42 -11.98
CA THR A 101 -6.44 7.92 -12.36
C THR A 101 -7.59 7.17 -11.65
N LYS A 102 -7.33 6.13 -10.86
CA LYS A 102 -8.34 5.27 -10.20
C LYS A 102 -8.49 5.50 -8.68
N ILE A 103 -7.91 6.57 -8.14
CA ILE A 103 -7.73 6.76 -6.69
C ILE A 103 -9.07 7.04 -5.99
N PHE A 104 -9.88 7.95 -6.53
CA PHE A 104 -11.22 8.26 -6.05
C PHE A 104 -12.12 8.58 -7.25
N PRO A 105 -13.23 7.86 -7.47
CA PRO A 105 -14.24 8.35 -8.40
C PRO A 105 -14.79 9.69 -7.89
N ALA A 106 -15.06 10.61 -8.82
CA ALA A 106 -15.69 11.91 -8.51
C ALA A 106 -17.01 11.75 -7.74
#